data_AF-A0A2Y9SUW6-F1
#
_entry.id   AF-A0A2Y9SUW6-F1
#
_cell.length_a   1.000
_cell.length_b   1.000
_cell.length_c   1.000
_cell.angle_alpha   90.00
_cell.angle_beta   90.00
_cell.angle_gamma   90.00
#
_symmetry.space_group_name_H-M   'P 1'
#
loop_
_entity.id
_entity.type
_entity.pdbx_description
1 polymer ?
#
loop_
_entity_poly.entity_id
_entity_poly.type
_entity_poly.pdbx_seq_one_letter_code
_entity_poly.pdbx_strand_id
1 'polypeptide(L)'
;MVKQIESKYAFQEALNSAGEKLVVVDFSATWCGPCKMIKPFFHDVASECEVKCMPTFQFFKKGQKVGEFSGANKEKLEATINELI
;
A
#
# COMPACT_ATOMS: atom_id res chain seq x y z
N MET A 1 9.38 -10.53 1.17
CA MET A 1 8.75 -10.92 2.45
C MET A 1 7.58 -9.98 2.70
N VAL A 2 6.38 -10.50 2.93
CA VAL A 2 5.18 -9.69 3.23
C VAL A 2 5.08 -9.50 4.74
N LYS A 3 4.79 -8.28 5.18
CA LYS A 3 4.57 -7.93 6.58
C LYS A 3 3.21 -7.26 6.71
N GLN A 4 2.40 -7.70 7.67
CA GLN A 4 1.16 -7.00 8.03
C GLN A 4 1.51 -5.83 8.95
N ILE A 5 0.93 -4.67 8.66
CA ILE A 5 1.15 -3.43 9.39
C ILE A 5 -0.20 -2.93 9.88
N GLU A 6 -0.35 -2.82 11.21
CA GLU A 6 -1.62 -2.45 11.85
C GLU A 6 -1.59 -1.05 12.49
N SER A 7 -0.42 -0.40 12.50
CA SER A 7 -0.25 0.91 13.13
C SER A 7 0.65 1.84 12.33
N LYS A 8 0.42 3.14 12.51
CA LYS A 8 1.23 4.20 11.92
C LYS A 8 2.70 4.11 12.31
N TYR A 9 2.98 3.78 13.56
CA TYR A 9 4.36 3.64 14.05
C TYR A 9 5.08 2.50 13.34
N ALA A 10 4.45 1.32 13.26
CA ALA A 10 5.01 0.16 12.57
C ALA A 10 5.19 0.44 11.07
N PHE A 11 4.29 1.21 10.46
CA PHE A 11 4.42 1.65 9.06
C PHE A 11 5.67 2.49 8.86
N GLN A 12 5.85 3.53 9.68
CA GLN A 12 7.00 4.43 9.59
C GLN A 12 8.32 3.68 9.84
N GLU A 13 8.36 2.79 10.84
CA GLU A 13 9.54 1.96 11.09
C GLU A 13 9.85 1.02 9.93
N ALA A 14 8.84 0.43 9.29
CA ALA A 14 9.03 -0.43 8.14
C ALA A 14 9.62 0.35 6.95
N LEU A 15 9.14 1.57 6.69
CA LEU A 15 9.70 2.45 5.66
C LEU A 15 11.14 2.85 5.96
N ASN A 16 11.43 3.24 7.20
CA ASN A 16 12.78 3.63 7.63
C ASN A 16 13.75 2.44 7.56
N SER A 17 13.31 1.25 7.95
CA SER A 17 14.12 0.02 7.94
C SER A 17 14.39 -0.51 6.53
N ALA A 18 13.61 -0.10 5.53
CA ALA A 18 13.81 -0.53 4.16
C ALA A 18 15.02 0.14 3.49
N GLY A 19 15.44 1.32 3.98
CA GLY A 19 16.55 2.08 3.40
C GLY A 19 16.29 2.46 1.95
N GLU A 20 17.15 2.00 1.03
CA GLU A 20 17.02 2.27 -0.41
C GLU A 20 16.14 1.27 -1.16
N LYS A 21 15.67 0.21 -0.51
CA LYS A 21 14.84 -0.81 -1.15
C LYS A 21 13.47 -0.25 -1.48
N LEU A 22 12.93 -0.67 -2.62
CA LEU A 22 11.54 -0.42 -2.98
C LEU A 22 10.62 -1.13 -1.98
N VAL A 23 9.67 -0.39 -1.41
CA VAL A 23 8.60 -0.91 -0.56
C VAL A 23 7.29 -0.77 -1.32
N VAL A 24 6.56 -1.88 -1.44
CA VAL A 24 5.22 -1.90 -2.01
C VAL A 24 4.23 -2.11 -0.88
N VAL A 25 3.26 -1.22 -0.77
CA VAL A 25 2.23 -1.24 0.26
C VAL A 25 0.91 -1.58 -0.42
N ASP A 26 0.35 -2.73 -0.07
CA ASP A 26 -0.98 -3.16 -0.51
C ASP A 26 -2.02 -2.75 0.52
N PHE A 27 -2.83 -1.77 0.18
CA PHE A 27 -4.03 -1.41 0.92
C PHE A 27 -5.20 -2.24 0.39
N SER A 28 -5.30 -3.47 0.88
CA SER A 28 -6.37 -4.42 0.55
C SER A 28 -7.21 -4.79 1.77
N ALA A 29 -8.37 -5.39 1.50
CA ALA A 29 -9.27 -5.91 2.51
C ALA A 29 -9.55 -7.39 2.23
N THR A 30 -9.52 -8.22 3.27
CA THR A 30 -9.72 -9.68 3.19
C THR A 30 -11.10 -10.11 2.71
N TRP A 31 -12.06 -9.18 2.61
CA TRP A 31 -13.44 -9.39 2.17
C TRP A 31 -13.73 -8.90 0.73
N CYS A 32 -12.70 -8.76 -0.10
CA CYS A 32 -12.77 -8.23 -1.47
C CYS A 32 -13.47 -9.17 -2.48
N GLY A 33 -14.78 -9.34 -2.34
CA GLY A 33 -15.72 -9.37 -3.47
C GLY A 33 -16.01 -7.94 -3.96
N PRO A 34 -16.96 -7.70 -4.89
CA PRO A 34 -17.11 -6.40 -5.53
C PRO A 34 -17.63 -5.38 -4.50
N CYS A 35 -16.75 -4.51 -3.99
CA CYS A 35 -17.00 -3.33 -3.14
C CYS A 35 -18.39 -3.26 -2.50
N LYS A 36 -18.61 -3.94 -1.36
CA LYS A 36 -19.80 -3.70 -0.54
C LYS A 36 -19.41 -2.93 0.72
N MET A 37 -19.60 -1.62 0.63
CA MET A 37 -19.78 -0.66 1.72
C MET A 37 -18.69 -0.69 2.81
N ILE A 38 -17.74 0.25 2.68
CA ILE A 38 -17.23 1.12 3.74
C ILE A 38 -17.64 0.62 5.14
N LYS A 39 -16.92 -0.38 5.66
CA LYS A 39 -17.19 -0.92 6.99
C LYS A 39 -16.15 -0.29 7.92
N PRO A 40 -16.57 0.42 8.95
CA PRO A 40 -16.48 1.88 9.04
C PRO A 40 -15.25 2.37 9.80
N PHE A 41 -14.11 1.70 9.65
CA PHE A 41 -12.86 2.06 10.31
C PHE A 41 -11.75 2.01 9.27
N PHE A 42 -11.57 3.12 8.58
CA PHE A 42 -10.30 3.40 7.91
C PHE A 42 -9.21 3.28 8.97
N HIS A 43 -8.50 2.15 9.01
CA HIS A 43 -7.30 1.98 9.83
C HIS A 43 -6.42 3.22 9.64
N ASP A 44 -5.91 3.80 10.72
CA ASP A 44 -5.21 5.09 10.75
C ASP A 44 -4.22 5.27 9.58
N VAL A 45 -3.53 4.19 9.19
CA VAL A 45 -2.56 4.19 8.08
C VAL A 45 -3.20 4.45 6.71
N ALA A 46 -4.34 3.82 6.38
CA ALA A 46 -5.00 3.98 5.08
C ALA A 46 -5.58 5.39 4.91
N SER A 47 -6.04 6.00 6.01
CA SER A 47 -6.55 7.38 6.00
C SER A 47 -5.41 8.39 5.77
N GLU A 48 -4.29 8.21 6.46
CA GLU A 48 -3.10 9.07 6.31
C GLU A 48 -2.47 8.95 4.93
N CYS A 49 -2.56 7.76 4.31
CA CYS A 49 -2.11 7.53 2.95
C CYS A 49 -3.15 7.92 1.87
N GLU A 50 -4.25 8.56 2.26
CA GLU A 50 -5.31 9.07 1.37
C GLU A 50 -5.90 8.01 0.43
N VAL A 51 -5.98 6.76 0.90
CA VAL A 51 -6.50 5.64 0.10
C VAL A 51 -8.01 5.79 -0.07
N LYS A 52 -8.51 5.92 -1.30
CA LYS A 52 -9.96 6.09 -1.55
C LYS A 52 -10.66 4.82 -2.01
N CYS A 53 -9.90 3.93 -2.64
CA CYS A 53 -10.41 2.71 -3.27
C CYS A 53 -9.52 1.53 -2.89
N MET A 54 -10.10 0.34 -2.74
CA MET A 54 -9.33 -0.88 -2.55
C MET A 54 -9.48 -1.80 -3.78
N PRO A 55 -8.43 -2.56 -4.15
CA PRO A 55 -7.08 -2.44 -3.62
C PRO A 55 -6.40 -1.15 -4.12
N THR A 56 -5.51 -0.58 -3.32
CA THR A 56 -4.57 0.46 -3.75
C THR A 56 -3.16 0.03 -3.44
N PHE A 57 -2.29 0.15 -4.43
CA PHE A 57 -0.87 -0.12 -4.30
C PHE A 57 -0.13 1.22 -4.26
N GLN A 58 0.63 1.45 -3.20
CA GLN A 58 1.54 2.59 -3.10
C GLN A 58 2.98 2.11 -3.06
N PHE A 59 3.86 2.85 -3.71
CA PHE A 59 5.27 2.54 -3.87
C PHE A 59 6.10 3.56 -3.13
N PHE A 60 7.03 3.10 -2.30
CA PHE A 60 7.91 3.95 -1.51
C PHE A 60 9.38 3.62 -1.76
N LYS A 61 10.21 4.65 -1.90
CA LYS A 61 11.68 4.54 -1.96
C LYS A 61 12.28 5.60 -1.05
N LYS A 62 13.23 5.22 -0.18
CA LYS A 62 13.83 6.13 0.82
C LYS A 62 12.78 6.85 1.69
N GLY A 63 11.69 6.15 2.04
CA GLY A 63 10.58 6.69 2.82
C GLY A 63 9.66 7.67 2.07
N GLN A 64 9.89 7.93 0.77
CA GLN A 64 9.07 8.82 -0.04
C GLN A 64 8.15 8.03 -0.97
N LYS A 65 6.90 8.48 -1.14
CA LYS A 65 5.95 7.90 -2.11
C LYS A 65 6.41 8.27 -3.52
N VAL A 66 6.76 7.25 -4.31
CA VAL A 66 7.24 7.39 -5.70
C VAL A 66 6.18 7.04 -6.73
N GLY A 67 5.08 6.42 -6.33
CA GLY A 67 3.96 6.11 -7.21
C GLY A 67 2.79 5.51 -6.47
N GLU A 68 1.63 5.50 -7.12
CA GLU A 68 0.45 4.78 -6.65
C GLU A 68 -0.48 4.41 -7.82
N PHE A 69 -1.26 3.36 -7.62
CA PHE A 69 -2.46 3.13 -8.42
C PHE A 69 -3.49 2.32 -7.64
N SER A 70 -4.76 2.49 -8.01
CA SER A 70 -5.87 1.69 -7.49
C SER A 70 -6.35 0.67 -8.53
N GLY A 71 -6.92 -0.43 -8.04
CA GLY A 71 -7.52 -1.50 -8.83
C GLY A 71 -6.68 -2.78 -8.87
N ALA A 72 -7.37 -3.90 -9.05
CA ALA A 72 -6.77 -5.24 -9.09
C ALA A 72 -6.14 -5.54 -10.47
N ASN A 73 -5.07 -4.80 -10.82
CA ASN A 73 -4.34 -5.00 -12.08
C ASN A 73 -2.94 -5.54 -11.81
N LYS A 74 -2.75 -6.84 -12.07
CA LYS A 74 -1.49 -7.55 -11.86
C LYS A 74 -0.39 -7.08 -12.83
N GLU A 75 -0.70 -6.90 -14.11
CA GLU A 75 0.27 -6.48 -15.13
C GLU A 75 0.84 -5.10 -14.80
N LYS A 76 -0.03 -4.17 -14.40
CA LYS A 76 0.37 -2.83 -13.97
C LYS A 76 1.24 -2.86 -12.71
N LEU A 77 0.94 -3.76 -11.78
CA LEU A 77 1.75 -3.95 -10.57
C LEU A 77 3.18 -4.39 -10.93
N GLU A 78 3.31 -5.44 -11.73
CA GLU A 78 4.61 -5.98 -12.13
C GLU A 78 5.42 -4.97 -12.95
N ALA A 79 4.78 -4.24 -13.88
CA ALA A 79 5.42 -3.19 -14.65
C ALA A 79 5.96 -2.07 -13.76
N THR A 80 5.14 -1.57 -12.82
CA THR A 80 5.54 -0.49 -11.89
C THR A 80 6.68 -0.94 -10.96
N ILE A 81 6.67 -2.20 -10.52
CA ILE A 81 7.76 -2.77 -9.72
C ILE A 81 9.06 -2.78 -10.54
N ASN A 82 9.03 -3.26 -11.79
CA ASN A 82 10.21 -3.32 -12.64
C ASN A 82 10.77 -1.94 -13.00
N GLU A 83 9.92 -0.92 -13.11
CA GLU A 83 10.33 0.46 -13.38
C GLU A 83 11.01 1.13 -12.17
N LEU A 84 10.61 0.77 -10.95
CA LEU A 84 11.03 1.45 -9.72
C LEU A 84 12.14 0.74 -8.94
N ILE A 85 12.53 -0.48 -9.35
CA ILE A 85 13.66 -1.22 -8.77
C ILE A 85 14.97 -0.52 -9.13
#